data_AF-A0A432HZV0-F1
#
_entry.id   AF-A0A432HZV0-F1
#
_cell.length_a   1.000
_cell.length_b   1.000
_cell.length_c   1.000
_cell.angle_alpha   90.00
_cell.angle_beta   90.00
_cell.angle_gamma   90.00
#
_symmetry.space_group_name_H-M   'P 1'
#
loop_
_entity.id
_entity.type
_entity.pdbx_description
1 polymer ?
#
loop_
_entity_poly.entity_id
_entity_poly.type
_entity_poly.pdbx_seq_one_letter_code
_entity_poly.pdbx_strand_id
1 'polypeptide(L)'
;MSDSGSEKNGRSLLARIGLLLQEESEDQWFYFGVFVAVLLVGAAWLQVAAVMPGVAAAGLLDENENLEDIAWSSDGSQALMLVENGLDNELRSLDDSGPSLMAVAGFTPLSISRAGDGWIVGGSRGAMASWSGSGLFTPIEPSWPGPEGDVISISANSADSGWLLSRDSEGLVRVHSFDAANVSEGAASPMDSSEMLSVHSDPRGATALVLGYDMTLGNPTLGKSGEVLLRAQQACGVK
;
A
#
# COMPACT_ATOMS: atom_id res chain seq x y z
N MET A 1 37.47 -56.15 89.16
CA MET A 1 36.04 -56.52 89.00
C MET A 1 35.30 -55.29 88.47
N SER A 2 34.53 -55.49 87.39
CA SER A 2 33.62 -54.57 86.67
C SER A 2 34.25 -53.29 86.06
N ASP A 3 34.22 -53.02 84.76
CA ASP A 3 33.28 -53.23 83.64
C ASP A 3 32.15 -52.20 83.49
N SER A 4 31.97 -51.76 82.23
CA SER A 4 30.95 -50.88 81.63
C SER A 4 31.00 -49.38 82.03
N GLY A 5 30.82 -48.39 81.16
CA GLY A 5 30.43 -48.34 79.76
C GLY A 5 29.71 -47.00 79.53
N SER A 6 30.01 -46.27 78.45
CA SER A 6 29.05 -45.36 77.82
C SER A 6 29.53 -44.95 76.42
N GLU A 7 28.74 -45.33 75.44
CA GLU A 7 28.89 -45.09 74.01
C GLU A 7 28.62 -43.63 73.56
N LYS A 8 29.25 -43.30 72.43
CA LYS A 8 28.74 -42.59 71.23
C LYS A 8 27.74 -41.43 71.40
N ASN A 9 28.16 -40.21 71.03
CA ASN A 9 27.30 -39.29 70.28
C ASN A 9 28.08 -38.13 69.59
N GLY A 10 29.03 -38.47 68.72
CA GLY A 10 29.91 -37.49 68.06
C GLY A 10 29.85 -37.46 66.53
N ARG A 11 28.83 -38.08 65.91
CA ARG A 11 28.61 -38.00 64.46
C ARG A 11 27.19 -37.48 64.23
N SER A 12 27.03 -36.56 63.27
CA SER A 12 25.75 -36.10 62.69
C SER A 12 25.29 -34.68 63.04
N LEU A 13 26.16 -33.67 62.87
CA LEU A 13 25.70 -32.30 62.61
C LEU A 13 26.44 -31.70 61.42
N LEU A 14 27.77 -31.78 61.41
CA LEU A 14 28.59 -31.43 60.24
C LEU A 14 28.31 -32.32 59.02
N ALA A 15 28.04 -33.62 59.23
CA ALA A 15 27.66 -34.51 58.15
C ALA A 15 26.25 -34.21 57.59
N ARG A 16 25.34 -33.67 58.42
CA ARG A 16 23.99 -33.26 57.98
C ARG A 16 24.01 -31.89 57.28
N ILE A 17 24.83 -30.96 57.76
CA ILE A 17 25.07 -29.67 57.07
C ILE A 17 25.76 -29.90 55.73
N GLY A 18 26.73 -30.82 55.67
CA GLY A 18 27.39 -31.23 54.43
C GLY A 18 26.42 -31.87 53.44
N LEU A 19 25.49 -32.70 53.90
CA LEU A 19 24.42 -33.28 53.07
C LEU A 19 23.40 -32.24 52.59
N LEU A 20 22.95 -31.33 53.47
CA LEU A 20 22.00 -30.26 53.11
C LEU A 20 22.59 -29.26 52.10
N LEU A 21 23.88 -28.92 52.22
CA LEU A 21 24.58 -28.06 51.27
C LEU A 21 24.88 -28.76 49.94
N GLN A 22 24.97 -30.09 49.94
CA GLN A 22 25.22 -30.89 48.74
C GLN A 22 23.92 -31.23 48.00
N GLU A 23 22.78 -31.36 48.69
CA GLU A 23 21.44 -31.56 48.11
C GLU A 23 20.85 -30.31 47.44
N GLU A 24 21.19 -29.09 47.88
CA GLU A 24 20.61 -27.87 47.31
C GLU A 24 21.30 -27.34 46.04
N SER A 25 22.52 -27.79 45.71
CA SER A 25 23.32 -27.12 44.67
C SER A 25 23.14 -27.68 43.26
N GLU A 26 23.05 -28.99 43.09
CA GLU A 26 23.19 -29.60 41.76
C GLU A 26 21.96 -29.36 40.88
N ASP A 27 20.77 -29.52 41.44
CA ASP A 27 19.51 -29.25 40.75
C ASP A 27 19.27 -27.74 40.55
N GLN A 28 19.70 -26.89 41.49
CA GLN A 28 19.51 -25.45 41.38
C GLN A 28 20.32 -24.86 40.20
N TRP A 29 21.55 -25.30 40.01
CA TRP A 29 22.36 -24.90 38.85
C TRP A 29 21.81 -25.47 37.54
N PHE A 30 21.23 -26.68 37.58
CA PHE A 30 20.53 -27.26 36.43
C PHE A 30 19.31 -26.41 36.01
N TYR A 31 18.41 -26.09 36.95
CA TYR A 31 17.23 -25.26 36.66
C TYR A 31 17.60 -23.83 36.25
N PHE A 32 18.67 -23.26 36.81
CA PHE A 32 19.21 -21.99 36.37
C PHE A 32 19.70 -22.05 34.90
N GLY A 33 20.40 -23.12 34.53
CA GLY A 33 20.81 -23.36 33.15
C GLY A 33 19.62 -23.49 32.18
N VAL A 34 18.58 -24.24 32.57
CA VAL A 34 17.34 -24.37 31.79
C VAL A 34 16.65 -23.01 31.62
N PHE A 35 16.56 -22.22 32.68
CA PHE A 35 15.98 -20.88 32.63
C PHE A 35 16.71 -19.94 31.65
N VAL A 36 18.05 -19.93 31.69
CA VAL A 36 18.88 -19.14 30.77
C VAL A 36 18.70 -19.62 29.32
N ALA A 37 18.65 -20.94 29.09
CA ALA A 37 18.42 -21.49 27.76
C ALA A 37 17.04 -21.07 27.20
N VAL A 38 15.99 -21.10 28.03
CA VAL A 38 14.65 -20.64 27.65
C VAL A 38 14.64 -19.15 27.32
N LEU A 39 15.35 -18.31 28.11
CA LEU A 39 15.50 -16.89 27.80
C LEU A 39 16.21 -16.64 26.48
N LEU A 40 17.29 -17.38 26.19
CA LEU A 40 18.04 -17.25 24.93
C LEU A 40 17.21 -17.70 23.73
N VAL A 41 16.48 -18.81 23.85
CA VAL A 41 15.55 -19.27 22.81
C VAL A 41 14.43 -18.25 22.61
N GLY A 42 13.83 -17.73 23.68
CA GLY A 42 12.81 -16.68 23.61
C GLY A 42 13.33 -15.40 22.93
N ALA A 43 14.54 -14.96 23.26
CA ALA A 43 15.18 -13.81 22.62
C ALA A 43 15.45 -14.05 21.13
N ALA A 44 15.92 -15.25 20.76
CA ALA A 44 16.12 -15.62 19.36
C ALA A 44 14.79 -15.64 18.57
N TRP A 45 13.71 -16.14 19.18
CA TRP A 45 12.37 -16.10 18.59
C TRP A 45 11.85 -14.68 18.41
N LEU A 46 12.06 -13.79 19.39
CA LEU A 46 11.71 -12.37 19.26
C LEU A 46 12.52 -11.66 18.16
N GLN A 47 13.80 -12.01 18.01
CA GLN A 47 14.64 -11.46 16.94
C GLN A 47 14.18 -11.91 15.54
N VAL A 48 13.73 -13.16 15.41
CA VAL A 48 13.11 -13.65 14.17
C VAL A 48 11.75 -13.00 13.91
N ALA A 49 10.96 -12.75 14.96
CA ALA A 49 9.66 -12.08 14.84
C ALA A 49 9.77 -10.57 14.53
N ALA A 50 10.89 -9.93 14.92
CA ALA A 50 11.14 -8.51 14.66
C ALA A 50 11.48 -8.22 13.19
N VAL A 51 11.83 -9.25 12.41
CA VAL A 51 12.03 -9.13 10.97
C VAL A 51 10.76 -9.64 10.29
N MET A 52 9.73 -8.79 10.18
CA MET A 52 8.67 -9.04 9.21
C MET A 52 9.30 -8.90 7.81
N PRO A 53 9.39 -9.98 7.02
CA PRO A 53 9.86 -9.86 5.64
C PRO A 53 8.91 -8.93 4.89
N GLY A 54 9.44 -7.83 4.33
CA GLY A 54 8.64 -6.86 3.57
C GLY A 54 8.26 -5.55 4.30
N VAL A 55 8.65 -5.36 5.56
CA VAL A 55 8.54 -4.04 6.22
C VAL A 55 9.91 -3.39 6.24
N ALA A 56 10.20 -2.55 5.24
CA ALA A 56 11.40 -1.71 5.28
C ALA A 56 11.25 -0.68 6.42
N ALA A 57 12.26 -0.59 7.28
CA ALA A 57 12.34 0.45 8.32
C ALA A 57 12.80 1.81 7.75
N ALA A 58 13.09 1.89 6.45
CA ALA A 58 13.32 3.15 5.75
C ALA A 58 11.96 3.76 5.40
N GLY A 59 11.73 5.01 5.79
CA GLY A 59 10.57 5.76 5.34
C GLY A 59 10.56 5.79 3.81
N LEU A 60 9.48 5.28 3.22
CA LEU A 60 9.24 5.33 1.78
C LEU A 60 9.00 6.78 1.30
N LEU A 61 8.58 7.62 2.24
CA LEU A 61 8.18 9.02 2.10
C LEU A 61 8.93 9.84 3.15
N ASP A 62 9.23 11.09 2.83
CA ASP A 62 9.72 12.08 3.78
C ASP A 62 8.60 12.63 4.69
N GLU A 63 8.95 13.30 5.78
CA GLU A 63 8.00 13.74 6.84
C GLU A 63 6.85 14.66 6.36
N ASN A 64 6.94 15.23 5.15
CA ASN A 64 5.92 16.11 4.57
C ASN A 64 5.37 15.61 3.23
N GLU A 65 5.58 14.34 2.93
CA GLU A 65 5.11 13.72 1.70
C GLU A 65 3.90 12.83 1.97
N ASN A 66 2.95 12.84 1.04
CA ASN A 66 1.78 11.96 1.07
C ASN A 66 1.80 11.00 -0.13
N LEU A 67 1.48 9.73 0.11
CA LEU A 67 1.26 8.77 -0.96
C LEU A 67 -0.17 8.92 -1.46
N GLU A 68 -0.32 9.38 -2.69
CA GLU A 68 -1.62 9.56 -3.34
C GLU A 68 -2.11 8.25 -3.97
N ASP A 69 -1.23 7.51 -4.64
CA ASP A 69 -1.58 6.27 -5.32
C ASP A 69 -0.37 5.34 -5.48
N ILE A 70 -0.61 4.03 -5.57
CA ILE A 70 0.41 3.01 -5.84
C ILE A 70 -0.15 1.88 -6.72
N ALA A 71 0.59 1.55 -7.79
CA ALA A 71 0.26 0.47 -8.70
C ALA A 71 1.43 -0.51 -8.79
N TRP A 72 1.21 -1.76 -8.39
CA TRP A 72 2.22 -2.82 -8.40
C TRP A 72 2.30 -3.55 -9.76
N SER A 73 3.49 -4.04 -10.08
CA SER A 73 3.70 -5.07 -11.09
C SER A 73 2.96 -6.35 -10.71
N SER A 74 2.67 -7.21 -11.69
CA SER A 74 1.91 -8.45 -11.49
C SER A 74 2.66 -9.48 -10.62
N ASP A 75 3.99 -9.42 -10.61
CA ASP A 75 4.88 -10.24 -9.79
C ASP A 75 5.25 -9.58 -8.45
N GLY A 76 4.83 -8.33 -8.22
CA GLY A 76 5.14 -7.56 -7.03
C GLY A 76 6.61 -7.12 -6.89
N SER A 77 7.43 -7.28 -7.93
CA SER A 77 8.84 -6.89 -7.90
C SER A 77 9.07 -5.38 -8.07
N GLN A 78 8.10 -4.67 -8.64
CA GLN A 78 8.18 -3.24 -8.89
C GLN A 78 6.83 -2.56 -8.61
N ALA A 79 6.84 -1.31 -8.19
CA ALA A 79 5.67 -0.45 -8.15
C ALA A 79 5.95 0.91 -8.78
N LEU A 80 4.89 1.55 -9.27
CA LEU A 80 4.87 2.98 -9.56
C LEU A 80 4.04 3.66 -8.48
N MET A 81 4.59 4.72 -7.90
CA MET A 81 3.99 5.49 -6.82
C MET A 81 3.75 6.92 -7.28
N LEU A 82 2.60 7.47 -6.90
CA LEU A 82 2.27 8.88 -7.02
C LEU A 82 2.38 9.52 -5.63
N VAL A 83 3.25 10.51 -5.49
CA VAL A 83 3.57 11.15 -4.21
C VAL A 83 3.31 12.65 -4.33
N GLU A 84 2.55 13.20 -3.38
CA GLU A 84 2.41 14.64 -3.19
C GLU A 84 3.52 15.13 -2.24
N ASN A 85 4.30 16.13 -2.67
CA ASN A 85 5.39 16.70 -1.87
C ASN A 85 5.09 18.12 -1.32
N GLY A 86 3.81 18.49 -1.29
CA GLY A 86 3.31 19.79 -0.82
C GLY A 86 3.43 20.95 -1.83
N LEU A 87 4.14 20.77 -2.95
CA LEU A 87 4.19 21.73 -4.06
C LEU A 87 3.53 21.16 -5.32
N ASP A 88 3.84 19.92 -5.64
CA ASP A 88 3.33 19.23 -6.83
C ASP A 88 3.27 17.72 -6.57
N ASN A 89 2.67 17.00 -7.51
CA ASN A 89 2.71 15.56 -7.55
C ASN A 89 3.90 15.07 -8.36
N GLU A 90 4.55 14.01 -7.88
CA GLU A 90 5.67 13.37 -8.56
C GLU A 90 5.49 11.86 -8.61
N LEU A 91 6.20 11.24 -9.56
CA LEU A 91 6.21 9.79 -9.70
C LEU A 91 7.51 9.21 -9.18
N ARG A 92 7.41 8.09 -8.48
CA ARG A 92 8.56 7.30 -8.02
C ARG A 92 8.38 5.85 -8.43
N SER A 93 9.42 5.25 -8.98
CA SER A 93 9.48 3.79 -9.12
C SER A 93 9.98 3.19 -7.81
N LEU A 94 9.42 2.07 -7.38
CA LEU A 94 9.86 1.32 -6.21
C LEU A 94 10.27 -0.07 -6.66
N ASP A 95 11.48 -0.49 -6.33
CA ASP A 95 11.98 -1.87 -6.48
C ASP A 95 12.85 -2.27 -5.27
N ASP A 96 13.53 -3.41 -5.36
CA ASP A 96 14.42 -3.92 -4.30
C ASP A 96 15.57 -2.95 -3.91
N SER A 97 15.88 -1.98 -4.77
CA SER A 97 16.89 -0.93 -4.54
C SER A 97 16.32 0.27 -3.77
N GLY A 98 15.00 0.34 -3.60
CA GLY A 98 14.28 1.46 -2.97
C GLY A 98 13.60 2.39 -3.98
N PRO A 99 12.98 3.48 -3.49
CA PRO A 99 12.28 4.43 -4.34
C PRO A 99 13.25 5.28 -5.17
N SER A 100 12.92 5.51 -6.43
CA SER A 100 13.67 6.35 -7.37
C SER A 100 12.74 7.35 -8.05
N LEU A 101 13.12 8.62 -8.07
CA LEU A 101 12.34 9.68 -8.72
C LEU A 101 12.28 9.48 -10.23
N MET A 102 11.07 9.58 -10.78
CA MET A 102 10.81 9.44 -12.21
C MET A 102 10.54 10.80 -12.85
N ALA A 103 11.31 11.12 -13.88
CA ALA A 103 11.07 12.33 -14.66
C ALA A 103 9.91 12.11 -15.65
N VAL A 104 8.84 12.88 -15.48
CA VAL A 104 7.75 12.99 -16.46
C VAL A 104 7.75 14.41 -17.01
N ALA A 105 7.92 14.52 -18.32
CA ALA A 105 8.05 15.81 -18.99
C ALA A 105 6.68 16.27 -19.51
N GLY A 106 6.37 17.55 -19.28
CA GLY A 106 5.26 18.23 -19.95
C GLY A 106 3.92 18.25 -19.20
N PHE A 107 3.78 17.53 -18.08
CA PHE A 107 2.57 17.54 -17.27
C PHE A 107 2.82 17.14 -15.81
N THR A 108 1.86 17.49 -14.95
CA THR A 108 1.80 17.05 -13.54
C THR A 108 1.04 15.73 -13.47
N PRO A 109 1.61 14.65 -12.91
CA PRO A 109 0.92 13.38 -12.75
C PRO A 109 -0.20 13.49 -11.69
N LEU A 110 -1.35 12.90 -11.95
CA LEU A 110 -2.53 13.00 -11.07
C LEU A 110 -3.18 11.64 -10.78
N SER A 111 -2.93 10.63 -11.62
CA SER A 111 -3.46 9.29 -11.43
C SER A 111 -2.57 8.25 -12.09
N ILE A 112 -2.61 7.02 -11.58
CA ILE A 112 -1.88 5.89 -12.15
C ILE A 112 -2.79 4.68 -12.30
N SER A 113 -2.54 3.86 -13.31
CA SER A 113 -3.19 2.56 -13.46
C SER A 113 -2.19 1.56 -14.00
N ARG A 114 -2.31 0.32 -13.54
CA ARG A 114 -1.65 -0.81 -14.16
C ARG A 114 -2.26 -1.10 -15.54
N ALA A 115 -1.43 -1.39 -16.53
CA ALA A 115 -1.85 -1.69 -17.90
C ALA A 115 -0.98 -2.81 -18.52
N GLY A 116 -1.49 -4.04 -18.56
CA GLY A 116 -0.77 -5.19 -19.15
C GLY A 116 0.49 -5.56 -18.37
N ASP A 117 1.67 -5.23 -18.89
CA ASP A 117 2.99 -5.35 -18.22
C ASP A 117 3.59 -4.01 -17.76
N GLY A 118 2.97 -2.88 -18.10
CA GLY A 118 3.39 -1.54 -17.68
C GLY A 118 2.32 -0.73 -16.94
N TRP A 119 2.47 0.59 -16.94
CA TRP A 119 1.58 1.53 -16.29
C TRP A 119 1.11 2.58 -17.28
N ILE A 120 -0.06 3.15 -17.02
CA ILE A 120 -0.50 4.41 -17.61
C ILE A 120 -0.61 5.43 -16.48
N VAL A 121 -0.15 6.63 -16.76
CA VAL A 121 -0.27 7.81 -15.90
C VAL A 121 -1.19 8.79 -16.58
N GLY A 122 -2.19 9.26 -15.86
CA GLY A 122 -2.98 10.44 -16.21
C GLY A 122 -2.45 11.67 -15.48
N GLY A 123 -2.54 12.84 -16.12
CA GLY A 123 -2.04 14.08 -15.57
C GLY A 123 -2.84 15.31 -15.98
N SER A 124 -2.24 16.47 -15.73
CA SER A 124 -2.87 17.76 -16.01
C SER A 124 -3.10 18.00 -17.50
N ARG A 125 -4.18 18.72 -17.83
CA ARG A 125 -4.56 19.10 -19.20
C ARG A 125 -4.63 17.90 -20.16
N GLY A 126 -5.36 16.87 -19.76
CA GLY A 126 -5.60 15.69 -20.59
C GLY A 126 -4.37 14.82 -20.87
N ALA A 127 -3.20 15.16 -20.29
CA ALA A 127 -1.96 14.48 -20.58
C ALA A 127 -2.00 13.04 -20.06
N MET A 128 -1.53 12.11 -20.89
CA MET A 128 -1.37 10.72 -20.53
C MET A 128 -0.03 10.20 -21.03
N ALA A 129 0.54 9.23 -20.32
CA ALA A 129 1.74 8.54 -20.76
C ALA A 129 1.76 7.09 -20.28
N SER A 130 2.36 6.21 -21.06
CA SER A 130 2.64 4.83 -20.67
C SER A 130 4.09 4.67 -20.23
N TRP A 131 4.33 3.71 -19.34
CA TRP A 131 5.66 3.32 -18.88
C TRP A 131 5.75 1.81 -18.76
N SER A 132 6.79 1.21 -19.32
CA SER A 132 6.96 -0.25 -19.34
C SER A 132 7.63 -0.82 -18.08
N GLY A 133 7.97 0.01 -17.09
CA GLY A 133 8.80 -0.37 -15.94
C GLY A 133 10.29 -0.05 -16.10
N SER A 134 10.70 0.42 -17.28
CA SER A 134 12.08 0.85 -17.54
C SER A 134 12.13 1.94 -18.60
N GLY A 135 13.22 2.74 -18.58
CA GLY A 135 13.41 3.82 -19.55
C GLY A 135 12.45 5.00 -19.34
N LEU A 136 12.16 5.70 -20.44
CA LEU A 136 11.36 6.93 -20.44
C LEU A 136 9.87 6.63 -20.62
N PHE A 137 9.04 7.55 -20.13
CA PHE A 137 7.61 7.57 -20.42
C PHE A 137 7.35 7.82 -21.90
N THR A 138 6.37 7.10 -22.46
CA THR A 138 5.90 7.28 -23.83
C THR A 138 4.58 8.05 -23.80
N PRO A 139 4.48 9.25 -24.40
CA PRO A 139 3.24 10.01 -24.43
C PRO A 139 2.10 9.26 -25.13
N ILE A 140 0.88 9.41 -24.60
CA ILE A 140 -0.37 8.97 -25.25
C ILE A 140 -1.17 10.24 -25.54
N GLU A 141 -1.43 10.51 -26.82
CA GLU A 141 -2.05 11.75 -27.30
C GLU A 141 -3.38 11.47 -27.99
N PRO A 142 -4.44 11.08 -27.25
CA PRO A 142 -5.75 10.87 -27.85
C PRO A 142 -6.41 12.20 -28.20
N SER A 143 -7.24 12.21 -29.24
CA SER A 143 -8.10 13.35 -29.54
C SER A 143 -9.19 13.47 -28.49
N TRP A 144 -9.29 14.66 -27.88
CA TRP A 144 -10.42 15.00 -27.02
C TRP A 144 -11.57 15.62 -27.83
N PRO A 145 -12.83 15.36 -27.44
CA PRO A 145 -14.00 15.89 -28.13
C PRO A 145 -14.23 17.39 -27.84
N GLY A 146 -13.55 17.92 -26.82
CA GLY A 146 -13.62 19.31 -26.39
C GLY A 146 -12.35 19.70 -25.64
N PRO A 147 -12.39 20.78 -24.83
CA PRO A 147 -11.27 21.18 -23.99
C PRO A 147 -10.83 20.02 -23.08
N GLU A 148 -9.51 19.82 -23.01
CA GLU A 148 -8.89 18.80 -22.18
C GLU A 148 -9.05 19.13 -20.69
N GLY A 149 -9.53 18.16 -19.91
CA GLY A 149 -9.57 18.24 -18.45
C GLY A 149 -8.42 17.49 -17.80
N ASP A 150 -8.14 17.77 -16.54
CA ASP A 150 -7.15 17.06 -15.74
C ASP A 150 -7.59 15.60 -15.52
N VAL A 151 -6.71 14.62 -15.79
CA VAL A 151 -7.01 13.19 -15.65
C VAL A 151 -6.80 12.74 -14.20
N ILE A 152 -7.85 12.90 -13.39
CA ILE A 152 -7.81 12.70 -11.93
C ILE A 152 -7.95 11.24 -11.48
N SER A 153 -8.41 10.35 -12.36
CA SER A 153 -8.45 8.91 -12.10
C SER A 153 -8.43 8.16 -13.43
N ILE A 154 -7.70 7.06 -13.49
CA ILE A 154 -7.60 6.23 -14.69
C ILE A 154 -7.67 4.76 -14.30
N SER A 155 -8.33 3.97 -15.14
CA SER A 155 -8.41 2.53 -15.02
C SER A 155 -8.24 1.91 -16.40
N ALA A 156 -7.04 1.39 -16.63
CA ALA A 156 -6.62 0.87 -17.90
C ALA A 156 -7.01 -0.61 -18.06
N ASN A 157 -7.55 -0.95 -19.23
CA ASN A 157 -7.80 -2.34 -19.63
C ASN A 157 -6.61 -2.91 -20.43
N SER A 158 -5.90 -2.05 -21.15
CA SER A 158 -4.68 -2.35 -21.90
C SER A 158 -3.75 -1.13 -21.86
N ALA A 159 -2.57 -1.22 -22.49
CA ALA A 159 -1.64 -0.09 -22.61
C ALA A 159 -2.22 1.15 -23.29
N ASP A 160 -3.32 0.97 -24.04
CA ASP A 160 -3.86 1.97 -24.95
C ASP A 160 -5.36 2.17 -24.78
N SER A 161 -6.01 1.54 -23.80
CA SER A 161 -7.46 1.66 -23.65
C SER A 161 -7.90 1.51 -22.22
N GLY A 162 -9.02 2.15 -21.88
CA GLY A 162 -9.50 2.15 -20.52
C GLY A 162 -10.65 3.12 -20.29
N TRP A 163 -10.80 3.45 -19.02
CA TRP A 163 -11.72 4.45 -18.52
C TRP A 163 -10.94 5.49 -17.73
N LEU A 164 -11.39 6.74 -17.78
CA LEU A 164 -10.80 7.83 -17.01
C LEU A 164 -11.88 8.76 -16.46
N LEU A 165 -11.56 9.44 -15.37
CA LEU A 165 -12.26 10.62 -14.91
C LEU A 165 -11.45 11.86 -15.28
N SER A 166 -12.10 12.84 -15.88
CA SER A 166 -11.52 14.15 -16.15
C SER A 166 -12.17 15.22 -15.28
N ARG A 167 -11.41 16.26 -14.89
CA ARG A 167 -11.92 17.46 -14.22
C ARG A 167 -11.58 18.68 -15.06
N ASP A 168 -12.59 19.46 -15.44
CA ASP A 168 -12.37 20.71 -16.17
C ASP A 168 -12.01 21.89 -15.25
N SER A 169 -11.74 23.05 -15.84
CA SER A 169 -11.38 24.27 -15.10
C SER A 169 -12.50 24.82 -14.21
N GLU A 170 -13.74 24.39 -14.43
CA GLU A 170 -14.90 24.76 -13.59
C GLU A 170 -15.12 23.75 -12.45
N GLY A 171 -14.29 22.69 -12.39
CA GLY A 171 -14.36 21.64 -11.38
C GLY A 171 -15.35 20.53 -11.71
N LEU A 172 -15.97 20.55 -12.89
CA LEU A 172 -16.93 19.52 -13.29
C LEU A 172 -16.19 18.24 -13.69
N VAL A 173 -16.56 17.15 -13.02
CA VAL A 173 -15.98 15.82 -13.26
C VAL A 173 -16.82 15.05 -14.26
N ARG A 174 -16.18 14.41 -15.24
CA ARG A 174 -16.83 13.55 -16.24
C ARG A 174 -16.12 12.21 -16.33
N VAL A 175 -16.89 11.14 -16.56
CA VAL A 175 -16.36 9.80 -16.86
C VAL A 175 -16.27 9.60 -18.37
N HIS A 176 -15.14 9.11 -18.84
CA HIS A 176 -14.85 8.85 -20.26
C HIS A 176 -14.35 7.41 -20.44
N SER A 177 -14.64 6.83 -21.59
CA SER A 177 -13.79 5.76 -22.13
C SER A 177 -12.74 6.35 -23.06
N PHE A 178 -11.57 5.73 -23.16
CA PHE A 178 -10.52 6.13 -24.08
C PHE A 178 -9.92 4.92 -24.83
N ASP A 179 -9.38 5.22 -26.01
CA ASP A 179 -8.40 4.39 -26.70
C ASP A 179 -7.16 5.24 -27.10
N ALA A 180 -6.17 4.66 -27.78
CA ALA A 180 -4.96 5.36 -28.20
C ALA A 180 -5.23 6.58 -29.10
N ALA A 181 -6.38 6.63 -29.76
CA ALA A 181 -6.71 7.67 -30.73
C ALA A 181 -7.72 8.68 -30.19
N ASN A 182 -8.62 8.30 -29.28
CA ASN A 182 -9.75 9.14 -28.88
C ASN A 182 -10.15 8.99 -27.42
N VAL A 183 -10.62 10.10 -26.85
CA VAL A 183 -11.42 10.13 -25.61
C VAL A 183 -12.88 10.35 -26.00
N SER A 184 -13.81 9.64 -25.36
CA SER A 184 -15.25 9.84 -25.58
C SER A 184 -15.74 11.20 -25.06
N GLU A 185 -16.91 11.70 -25.50
CA GLU A 185 -17.55 12.95 -25.02
C GLU A 185 -17.62 13.10 -23.49
N GLY A 186 -17.76 11.97 -22.81
CA GLY A 186 -17.85 11.89 -21.36
C GLY A 186 -19.27 12.11 -20.84
N ALA A 187 -19.53 11.57 -19.65
CA ALA A 187 -20.80 11.74 -18.95
C ALA A 187 -20.56 12.34 -17.57
N ALA A 188 -21.36 13.34 -17.21
CA ALA A 188 -21.43 13.83 -15.84
C ALA A 188 -22.22 12.84 -14.96
N SER A 189 -22.13 13.01 -13.65
CA SER A 189 -22.95 12.22 -12.74
C SER A 189 -24.45 12.47 -12.98
N PRO A 190 -25.31 11.44 -12.88
CA PRO A 190 -26.76 11.63 -12.92
C PRO A 190 -27.32 12.31 -11.66
N MET A 191 -26.49 12.56 -10.65
CA MET A 191 -26.86 13.22 -9.39
C MET A 191 -26.07 14.52 -9.24
N ASP A 192 -26.78 15.66 -9.27
CA ASP A 192 -26.17 17.01 -9.18
C ASP A 192 -25.39 17.23 -7.87
N SER A 193 -25.75 16.52 -6.81
CA SER A 193 -25.10 16.59 -5.49
C SER A 193 -23.87 15.72 -5.35
N SER A 194 -23.53 14.92 -6.36
CA SER A 194 -22.47 13.91 -6.24
C SER A 194 -21.16 14.35 -6.86
N GLU A 195 -20.07 13.94 -6.22
CA GLU A 195 -18.70 14.12 -6.67
C GLU A 195 -18.12 12.74 -7.03
N MET A 196 -17.72 12.56 -8.29
CA MET A 196 -17.03 11.35 -8.74
C MET A 196 -15.53 11.45 -8.40
N LEU A 197 -14.96 10.38 -7.85
CA LEU A 197 -13.59 10.36 -7.33
C LEU A 197 -12.68 9.36 -8.04
N SER A 198 -13.16 8.13 -8.25
CA SER A 198 -12.35 7.12 -8.93
C SER A 198 -13.18 6.30 -9.90
N VAL A 199 -12.49 5.74 -10.89
CA VAL A 199 -13.07 4.83 -11.86
C VAL A 199 -12.34 3.49 -11.85
N HIS A 200 -13.08 2.40 -11.98
CA HIS A 200 -12.55 1.05 -12.04
C HIS A 200 -13.24 0.29 -13.16
N SER A 201 -12.50 -0.10 -14.19
CA SER A 201 -13.02 -0.87 -15.30
C SER A 201 -13.28 -2.33 -14.91
N ASP A 202 -14.26 -2.94 -15.56
CA ASP A 202 -14.39 -4.40 -15.49
C ASP A 202 -13.26 -5.07 -16.27
N PRO A 203 -12.89 -6.33 -15.95
CA PRO A 203 -11.78 -7.02 -16.64
C PRO A 203 -11.96 -7.16 -18.17
N ARG A 204 -13.18 -6.99 -18.70
CA ARG A 204 -13.46 -7.02 -20.14
C ARG A 204 -13.49 -5.63 -20.78
N GLY A 205 -13.39 -4.56 -19.99
CA GLY A 205 -13.38 -3.17 -20.41
C GLY A 205 -14.71 -2.60 -20.94
N ALA A 206 -15.79 -3.38 -20.92
CA ALA A 206 -17.10 -2.98 -21.45
C ALA A 206 -17.84 -2.00 -20.54
N THR A 207 -17.54 -2.04 -19.24
CA THR A 207 -18.18 -1.23 -18.21
C THR A 207 -17.15 -0.73 -17.21
N ALA A 208 -17.49 0.34 -16.50
CA ALA A 208 -16.74 0.78 -15.35
C ALA A 208 -17.66 1.09 -14.17
N LEU A 209 -17.13 0.90 -12.98
CA LEU A 209 -17.69 1.40 -11.73
C LEU A 209 -17.01 2.73 -11.42
N VAL A 210 -17.82 3.74 -11.12
CA VAL A 210 -17.35 5.04 -10.65
C VAL A 210 -17.77 5.19 -9.20
N LEU A 211 -16.78 5.42 -8.35
CA LEU A 211 -16.96 5.67 -6.92
C LEU A 211 -16.99 7.17 -6.67
N GLY A 212 -17.81 7.59 -5.73
CA GLY A 212 -17.96 8.99 -5.37
C GLY A 212 -18.71 9.19 -4.07
N TYR A 213 -19.04 10.43 -3.78
CA TYR A 213 -19.89 10.78 -2.65
C TYR A 213 -21.04 11.68 -3.06
N ASP A 214 -22.22 11.44 -2.51
CA ASP A 214 -23.32 12.39 -2.46
C ASP A 214 -23.09 13.36 -1.31
N MET A 215 -22.95 14.64 -1.65
CA MET A 215 -22.68 15.72 -0.71
C MET A 215 -23.92 16.15 0.08
N THR A 216 -25.11 15.66 -0.27
CA THR A 216 -26.37 15.94 0.45
C THR A 216 -26.80 14.84 1.40
N LEU A 217 -26.21 13.64 1.28
CA LEU A 217 -26.47 12.53 2.17
C LEU A 217 -25.51 12.60 3.37
N GLY A 218 -26.03 13.07 4.51
CA GLY A 218 -25.34 13.05 5.80
C GLY A 218 -25.23 14.41 6.47
N ASN A 219 -24.44 14.47 7.54
CA ASN A 219 -24.18 15.72 8.24
C ASN A 219 -22.99 16.44 7.58
N PRO A 220 -23.17 17.62 6.96
CA PRO A 220 -22.09 18.32 6.25
C PRO A 220 -20.93 18.73 7.17
N THR A 221 -21.11 18.78 8.50
CA THR A 221 -20.01 19.01 9.46
C THR A 221 -19.12 17.79 9.69
N LEU A 222 -19.52 16.60 9.24
CA LEU A 222 -18.73 15.36 9.31
C LEU A 222 -18.00 15.03 7.99
N GLY A 223 -18.14 15.87 6.96
CA GLY A 223 -17.51 15.66 5.65
C GLY A 223 -18.33 14.80 4.69
N LYS A 224 -17.65 14.21 3.70
CA LYS A 224 -18.25 13.34 2.66
C LYS A 224 -18.92 12.13 3.33
N SER A 225 -20.25 12.00 3.22
CA SER A 225 -21.01 11.12 4.13
C SER A 225 -21.95 10.11 3.46
N GLY A 226 -22.17 10.19 2.14
CA GLY A 226 -22.93 9.17 1.40
C GLY A 226 -22.14 8.65 0.22
N GLU A 227 -21.51 7.48 0.36
CA GLU A 227 -20.82 6.84 -0.77
C GLU A 227 -21.85 6.47 -1.86
N VAL A 228 -21.51 6.77 -3.11
CA VAL A 228 -22.31 6.40 -4.28
C VAL A 228 -21.49 5.58 -5.25
N LEU A 229 -22.14 4.58 -5.84
CA LEU A 229 -21.57 3.73 -6.87
C LEU A 229 -22.37 3.91 -8.16
N LEU A 230 -21.72 4.45 -9.18
CA LEU A 230 -22.31 4.68 -10.49
C LEU A 230 -21.75 3.66 -11.48
N ARG A 231 -22.61 3.09 -12.32
CA ARG A 231 -22.16 2.22 -13.41
C ARG A 231 -22.09 3.02 -14.70
N ALA A 232 -20.91 3.08 -15.29
CA ALA A 232 -20.70 3.58 -16.64
C ALA A 232 -20.64 2.42 -17.64
N GLN A 233 -21.18 2.64 -18.83
CA GLN A 233 -21.14 1.70 -19.94
C GLN A 233 -20.94 2.46 -21.23
N GLN A 234 -20.08 1.95 -22.12
CA GLN A 234 -19.92 2.57 -23.43
C GLN A 234 -21.26 2.54 -24.17
N ALA A 235 -21.70 3.70 -24.63
CA ALA A 235 -22.87 3.77 -25.49
C ALA A 235 -22.53 3.06 -26.80
N CYS A 236 -23.23 1.95 -27.09
CA CYS A 236 -23.15 1.31 -28.39
C CYS A 236 -23.80 2.27 -29.41
N GLY A 237 -22.99 3.01 -30.17
CA GLY A 237 -23.49 3.93 -31.18
C GLY A 237 -24.32 3.20 -32.23
N VAL A 238 -25.60 3.57 -32.34
CA VAL A 238 -26.33 3.43 -33.61
C VAL A 238 -25.67 4.43 -34.55
N LYS A 239 -25.11 3.91 -35.65
CA LYS A 239 -24.57 4.71 -36.76
C LYS A 239 -25.62 5.64 -37.34
#